data_AF-V5SGI1-F1
#
_entry.id   AF-V5SGI1-F1
#
_cell.length_a   1.000
_cell.length_b   1.000
_cell.length_c   1.000
_cell.angle_alpha   90.00
_cell.angle_beta   90.00
_cell.angle_gamma   90.00
#
_symmetry.space_group_name_H-M   'P 1'
#
loop_
_entity.id
_entity.type
_entity.pdbx_description
1 polymer ?
#
loop_
_entity_poly.entity_id
_entity_poly.type
_entity_poly.pdbx_seq_one_letter_code
_entity_poly.pdbx_strand_id
1 'polypeptide(L)'
;MACLIAAPGHQALAHGDGAPQPVDTTGLTPLGDDWRVTNPYREAGPEHDRAIEIGARGYNSNCARCHGLDVKSGGMAPDLRLLGETEMDDAWFTSRVLGGAKTGDSVKMPPFDGLLSQEAIWAIRTYIDAQSE
;
A
#
# COMPACT_ATOMS: atom_id res chain seq x y z
N MET A 1 -34.31 30.61 36.36
CA MET A 1 -34.60 30.28 34.96
C MET A 1 -33.27 29.92 34.31
N ALA A 2 -32.92 28.63 34.27
CA ALA A 2 -31.66 28.16 33.68
C ALA A 2 -31.96 27.55 32.31
N CYS A 3 -31.43 28.17 31.26
CA CYS A 3 -31.59 27.73 29.87
C CYS A 3 -30.50 26.69 29.57
N LEU A 4 -30.89 25.41 29.48
CA LEU A 4 -30.02 24.33 29.03
C LEU A 4 -29.86 24.43 27.50
N ILE A 5 -28.65 24.72 27.05
CA ILE A 5 -28.28 24.70 25.64
C ILE A 5 -27.95 23.25 25.27
N ALA A 6 -28.83 22.59 24.51
CA ALA A 6 -28.55 21.28 23.95
C ALA A 6 -27.78 21.44 22.63
N ALA A 7 -26.51 21.08 22.61
CA ALA A 7 -25.73 21.00 21.38
C ALA A 7 -26.05 19.69 20.64
N PRO A 8 -26.43 19.72 19.34
CA PRO A 8 -26.61 18.51 18.56
C PRO A 8 -25.26 17.82 18.33
N GLY A 9 -25.13 16.58 18.82
CA GLY A 9 -23.97 15.73 18.57
C GLY A 9 -23.88 15.40 17.08
N HIS A 10 -22.80 15.83 16.43
CA HIS A 10 -22.47 15.41 15.08
C HIS A 10 -22.04 13.95 15.12
N GLN A 11 -22.82 13.08 14.49
CA GLN A 11 -22.45 11.68 14.28
C GLN A 11 -21.28 11.67 13.30
N ALA A 12 -20.06 11.47 13.79
CA ALA A 12 -18.89 11.26 12.96
C ALA A 12 -18.98 9.83 12.36
N LEU A 13 -19.40 9.73 11.11
CA LEU A 13 -19.30 8.51 10.31
C LEU A 13 -17.83 8.31 9.90
N ALA A 14 -16.99 7.90 10.85
CA ALA A 14 -15.53 7.81 10.67
C ALA A 14 -15.02 6.38 10.42
N HIS A 15 -15.88 5.45 10.03
CA HIS A 15 -15.45 4.12 9.61
C HIS A 15 -15.54 4.05 8.09
N GLY A 16 -14.42 4.30 7.41
CA GLY A 16 -14.26 3.90 6.02
C GLY A 16 -14.65 2.42 5.89
N ASP A 17 -15.29 2.08 4.78
CA ASP A 17 -15.51 0.68 4.45
C ASP A 17 -14.16 -0.05 4.46
N GLY A 18 -14.12 -1.29 4.95
CA GLY A 18 -12.86 -2.06 5.05
C GLY A 18 -12.23 -2.42 3.70
N ALA A 19 -12.68 -1.79 2.61
CA ALA A 19 -12.15 -1.94 1.27
C ALA A 19 -10.79 -1.22 1.14
N PRO A 20 -9.91 -1.70 0.25
CA PRO A 20 -8.70 -0.97 -0.13
C PRO A 20 -9.02 0.47 -0.55
N GLN A 21 -8.20 1.38 -0.08
CA GLN A 21 -8.32 2.79 -0.40
C GLN A 21 -7.60 3.08 -1.72
N PRO A 22 -8.24 3.81 -2.65
CA PRO A 22 -7.63 4.15 -3.93
C PRO A 22 -6.35 4.97 -3.72
N VAL A 23 -5.40 4.81 -4.63
CA VAL A 23 -4.11 5.50 -4.60
C VAL A 23 -4.02 6.40 -5.82
N ASP A 24 -3.87 7.71 -5.59
CA ASP A 24 -3.65 8.69 -6.66
C ASP A 24 -2.21 8.61 -7.18
N THR A 25 -2.07 8.17 -8.43
CA THR A 25 -0.80 7.97 -9.13
C THR A 25 -0.38 9.17 -9.98
N THR A 26 -1.09 10.31 -9.85
CA THR A 26 -0.80 11.53 -10.63
C THR A 26 0.66 11.93 -10.52
N GLY A 27 1.29 12.18 -11.66
CA GLY A 27 2.70 12.56 -11.78
C GLY A 27 3.65 11.40 -12.08
N LEU A 28 3.15 10.15 -12.15
CA LEU A 28 3.89 9.02 -12.73
C LEU A 28 3.51 8.82 -14.20
N THR A 29 4.46 8.34 -14.99
CA THR A 29 4.19 7.89 -16.36
C THR A 29 3.25 6.67 -16.34
N PRO A 30 2.15 6.70 -17.11
CA PRO A 30 1.27 5.53 -17.25
C PRO A 30 2.02 4.34 -17.82
N LEU A 31 1.91 3.17 -17.18
CA LEU A 31 2.66 1.98 -17.55
C LEU A 31 1.96 1.15 -18.62
N GLY A 32 0.66 1.38 -18.83
CA GLY A 32 -0.20 0.62 -19.74
C GLY A 32 -0.78 -0.64 -19.10
N ASP A 33 -1.47 -1.44 -19.91
CA ASP A 33 -2.19 -2.63 -19.45
C ASP A 33 -1.26 -3.83 -19.18
N ASP A 34 -0.11 -3.88 -19.87
CA ASP A 34 0.87 -4.94 -19.69
C ASP A 34 1.64 -4.77 -18.38
N TRP A 35 1.66 -5.85 -17.58
CA TRP A 35 2.36 -5.84 -16.30
C TRP A 35 3.88 -5.86 -16.50
N ARG A 36 4.58 -4.91 -15.86
CA ARG A 36 6.03 -4.83 -15.78
C ARG A 36 6.54 -5.96 -14.90
N VAL A 37 7.62 -6.61 -15.33
CA VAL A 37 8.18 -7.74 -14.58
C VAL A 37 8.99 -7.25 -13.37
N THR A 38 9.64 -6.10 -13.50
CA THR A 38 10.47 -5.48 -12.47
C THR A 38 9.98 -4.08 -12.13
N ASN A 39 10.38 -3.58 -10.96
CA ASN A 39 10.01 -2.23 -10.51
C ASN A 39 10.55 -1.14 -11.46
N PRO A 40 9.68 -0.42 -12.19
CA PRO A 40 10.12 0.60 -13.15
C PRO A 40 10.62 1.89 -12.47
N TYR A 41 10.35 2.08 -11.17
CA TYR A 41 10.71 3.28 -10.43
C TYR A 41 11.87 3.06 -9.46
N ARG A 42 12.69 2.01 -9.65
CA ARG A 42 13.81 1.68 -8.74
C ARG A 42 14.98 2.66 -8.86
N GLU A 43 15.30 3.05 -10.09
CA GLU A 43 16.43 3.96 -10.36
C GLU A 43 16.14 5.38 -9.88
N ALA A 44 17.13 6.02 -9.24
CA ALA A 44 17.01 7.36 -8.72
C ALA A 44 16.65 8.39 -9.82
N GLY A 45 15.69 9.25 -9.53
CA GLY A 45 15.20 10.27 -10.45
C GLY A 45 13.82 10.82 -10.08
N PRO A 46 13.25 11.75 -10.87
CA PRO A 46 12.00 12.40 -10.53
C PRO A 46 10.82 11.43 -10.35
N GLU A 47 10.75 10.36 -11.15
CA GLU A 47 9.71 9.35 -11.00
C GLU A 47 9.90 8.48 -9.77
N HIS A 48 11.14 8.21 -9.36
CA HIS A 48 11.45 7.49 -8.13
C HIS A 48 11.02 8.29 -6.90
N ASP A 49 11.39 9.57 -6.83
CA ASP A 49 10.99 10.44 -5.72
C ASP A 49 9.46 10.53 -5.64
N ARG A 50 8.80 10.69 -6.80
CA ARG A 50 7.34 10.72 -6.87
C ARG A 50 6.71 9.39 -6.46
N ALA A 51 7.29 8.27 -6.87
CA ALA A 51 6.86 6.94 -6.50
C ALA A 51 7.01 6.70 -4.99
N ILE A 52 8.08 7.16 -4.35
CA ILE A 52 8.23 7.12 -2.89
C ILE A 52 7.10 7.87 -2.19
N GLU A 53 6.80 9.10 -2.63
CA GLU A 53 5.73 9.91 -2.03
C GLU A 53 4.35 9.23 -2.15
N ILE A 54 4.03 8.71 -3.34
CA ILE A 54 2.77 8.02 -3.61
C ILE A 54 2.72 6.70 -2.85
N GLY A 55 3.81 5.95 -2.88
CA GLY A 55 3.98 4.67 -2.20
C GLY A 55 3.82 4.80 -0.69
N ALA A 56 4.38 5.84 -0.06
CA ALA A 56 4.20 6.09 1.36
C ALA A 56 2.73 6.26 1.74
N ARG A 57 1.97 7.04 0.96
CA ARG A 57 0.53 7.22 1.17
C ARG A 57 -0.24 5.92 0.93
N GLY A 58 0.02 5.26 -0.19
CA GLY A 58 -0.64 4.00 -0.55
C GLY A 58 -0.39 2.89 0.47
N TYR A 59 0.86 2.75 0.92
CA TYR A 59 1.27 1.80 1.95
C TYR A 59 0.58 2.09 3.28
N ASN A 60 0.57 3.35 3.72
CA ASN A 60 -0.06 3.73 4.99
C ASN A 60 -1.57 3.46 5.00
N SER A 61 -2.26 3.68 3.87
CA SER A 61 -3.70 3.44 3.77
C SER A 61 -4.07 1.97 3.63
N ASN A 62 -3.20 1.14 3.03
CA ASN A 62 -3.58 -0.22 2.60
C ASN A 62 -2.79 -1.35 3.28
N CYS A 63 -1.56 -1.11 3.71
CA CYS A 63 -0.61 -2.17 4.09
C CYS A 63 -0.18 -2.07 5.57
N ALA A 64 0.01 -0.85 6.07
CA ALA A 64 0.64 -0.58 7.35
C ALA A 64 -0.09 -1.17 8.56
N ARG A 65 -1.41 -1.38 8.46
CA ARG A 65 -2.20 -2.04 9.53
C ARG A 65 -1.67 -3.44 9.88
N CYS A 66 -1.13 -4.16 8.90
CA CYS A 66 -0.63 -5.53 9.09
C CYS A 66 0.90 -5.58 9.05
N HIS A 67 1.52 -4.85 8.14
CA HIS A 67 2.97 -4.85 7.92
C HIS A 67 3.71 -3.79 8.75
N GLY A 68 3.00 -2.98 9.53
CA GLY A 68 3.55 -1.97 10.43
C GLY A 68 3.75 -0.61 9.79
N LEU A 69 3.81 0.45 10.61
CA LEU A 69 4.13 1.81 10.17
C LEU A 69 5.58 1.89 9.74
N ASP A 70 5.87 2.73 8.75
CA ASP A 70 7.21 2.87 8.16
C ASP A 70 7.83 1.52 7.71
N VAL A 71 6.95 0.57 7.35
CA VAL A 71 7.31 -0.79 6.94
C VAL A 71 7.97 -1.63 8.06
N LYS A 72 7.88 -1.17 9.31
CA LYS A 72 8.45 -1.85 10.49
C LYS A 72 7.42 -2.77 11.11
N SER A 73 7.50 -4.05 10.78
CA SER A 73 6.51 -5.02 11.27
C SER A 73 6.54 -5.17 12.81
N GLY A 74 5.35 -5.19 13.41
CA GLY A 74 5.14 -5.56 14.81
C GLY A 74 4.95 -7.07 15.04
N GLY A 75 5.17 -7.91 14.02
CA GLY A 75 5.02 -9.37 14.09
C GLY A 75 3.67 -9.93 13.65
N MET A 76 2.72 -9.08 13.21
CA MET A 76 1.44 -9.55 12.66
C MET A 76 1.59 -10.14 11.25
N ALA A 77 2.37 -9.47 10.40
CA ALA A 77 2.72 -9.91 9.06
C ALA A 77 4.24 -9.82 8.86
N PRO A 78 4.83 -10.41 7.79
CA PRO A 78 6.26 -10.30 7.54
C PRO A 78 6.75 -8.84 7.44
N ASP A 79 7.98 -8.60 7.89
CA ASP A 79 8.68 -7.33 7.66
C ASP A 79 9.11 -7.26 6.19
N LEU A 80 8.55 -6.29 5.45
CA LEU A 80 8.77 -6.19 4.01
C LEU A 80 10.12 -5.57 3.66
N ARG A 81 10.83 -5.00 4.63
CA ARG A 81 12.18 -4.43 4.44
C ARG A 81 13.23 -5.52 4.20
N LEU A 82 12.88 -6.76 4.54
CA LEU A 82 13.69 -7.97 4.30
C LEU A 82 13.51 -8.53 2.88
N LEU A 83 12.71 -7.89 2.03
CA LEU A 83 12.62 -8.26 0.61
C LEU A 83 13.86 -7.75 -0.13
N GLY A 84 14.48 -8.61 -0.92
CA GLY A 84 15.54 -8.19 -1.85
C GLY A 84 14.97 -7.41 -3.03
N GLU A 85 15.86 -6.86 -3.87
CA GLU A 85 15.50 -6.04 -5.03
C GLU A 85 15.65 -6.78 -6.37
N THR A 86 15.69 -8.12 -6.34
CA THR A 86 15.86 -8.91 -7.57
C THR A 86 14.54 -9.05 -8.32
N GLU A 87 14.61 -9.45 -9.60
CA GLU A 87 13.42 -9.81 -10.38
C GLU A 87 12.57 -10.90 -9.69
N MET A 88 13.22 -11.84 -9.00
CA MET A 88 12.51 -12.88 -8.25
C MET A 88 11.75 -12.31 -7.05
N ASP A 89 12.31 -11.30 -6.39
CA ASP A 89 11.66 -10.61 -5.27
C ASP A 89 10.51 -9.73 -5.77
N ASP A 90 10.66 -9.08 -6.92
CA ASP A 90 9.60 -8.35 -7.63
C ASP A 90 8.43 -9.29 -8.02
N ALA A 91 8.74 -10.45 -8.61
CA ALA A 91 7.76 -11.48 -8.92
C ALA A 91 7.07 -12.01 -7.66
N TRP A 92 7.81 -12.22 -6.58
CA TRP A 92 7.22 -12.64 -5.30
C TRP A 92 6.29 -11.57 -4.74
N PHE A 93 6.73 -10.33 -4.64
CA PHE A 93 5.94 -9.21 -4.15
C PHE A 93 4.63 -9.05 -4.94
N THR A 94 4.73 -8.98 -6.27
CA THR A 94 3.56 -8.79 -7.15
C THR A 94 2.59 -9.96 -7.03
N SER A 95 3.07 -11.21 -6.98
CA SER A 95 2.21 -12.38 -6.76
C SER A 95 1.41 -12.30 -5.46
N ARG A 96 2.03 -11.80 -4.37
CA ARG A 96 1.38 -11.65 -3.06
C ARG A 96 0.42 -10.47 -3.02
N VAL A 97 0.79 -9.34 -3.60
CA VAL A 97 -0.07 -8.15 -3.62
C VAL A 97 -1.30 -8.40 -4.48
N LEU A 98 -1.13 -8.99 -5.66
CA LEU A 98 -2.25 -9.25 -6.57
C LEU A 98 -3.12 -10.42 -6.09
N GLY A 99 -2.51 -11.52 -5.64
CA GLY A 99 -3.24 -12.74 -5.26
C GLY A 99 -3.61 -12.86 -3.78
N GLY A 100 -3.06 -12.02 -2.92
CA GLY A 100 -3.19 -12.12 -1.47
C GLY A 100 -2.47 -13.34 -0.87
N ALA A 101 -2.83 -13.69 0.37
CA ALA A 101 -2.31 -14.86 1.06
C ALA A 101 -3.39 -15.51 1.94
N LYS A 102 -3.40 -16.85 1.99
CA LYS A 102 -4.34 -17.64 2.79
C LYS A 102 -3.62 -18.71 3.61
N THR A 103 -4.23 -19.13 4.71
CA THR A 103 -3.83 -20.32 5.48
C THR A 103 -5.08 -21.14 5.75
N GLY A 104 -5.19 -22.31 5.13
CA GLY A 104 -6.48 -23.00 5.01
C GLY A 104 -7.51 -22.06 4.36
N ASP A 105 -8.68 -21.94 4.98
CA ASP A 105 -9.76 -21.07 4.48
C ASP A 105 -9.62 -19.60 4.94
N SER A 106 -8.69 -19.30 5.85
CA SER A 106 -8.52 -17.95 6.39
C SER A 106 -7.68 -17.06 5.47
N VAL A 107 -8.24 -15.91 5.07
CA VAL A 107 -7.49 -14.84 4.39
C VAL A 107 -6.56 -14.15 5.39
N LYS A 108 -5.26 -14.11 5.05
CA LYS A 108 -4.20 -13.47 5.84
C LYS A 108 -3.78 -12.13 5.24
N MET A 109 -3.78 -12.04 3.91
CA MET A 109 -3.56 -10.81 3.16
C MET A 109 -4.61 -10.75 2.04
N PRO A 110 -5.39 -9.66 1.94
CA PRO A 110 -6.36 -9.51 0.86
C PRO A 110 -5.64 -9.35 -0.49
N PRO A 111 -6.23 -9.82 -1.59
CA PRO A 111 -5.76 -9.51 -2.94
C PRO A 111 -6.07 -8.05 -3.30
N PHE A 112 -5.18 -7.42 -4.06
CA PHE A 112 -5.34 -6.06 -4.59
C PHE A 112 -5.47 -5.99 -6.11
N ASP A 113 -5.51 -7.13 -6.80
CA ASP A 113 -5.73 -7.20 -8.24
C ASP A 113 -7.05 -6.51 -8.65
N GLY A 114 -6.98 -5.66 -9.66
CA GLY A 114 -8.08 -4.81 -10.13
C GLY A 114 -8.54 -3.72 -9.15
N LEU A 115 -7.96 -3.63 -7.95
CA LEU A 115 -8.30 -2.61 -6.94
C LEU A 115 -7.29 -1.47 -6.90
N LEU A 116 -6.01 -1.78 -7.08
CA LEU A 116 -4.94 -0.81 -7.22
C LEU A 116 -4.36 -0.90 -8.63
N SER A 117 -4.01 0.25 -9.21
CA SER A 117 -3.32 0.26 -10.50
C SER A 117 -1.91 -0.29 -10.37
N GLN A 118 -1.32 -0.67 -11.49
CA GLN A 118 0.07 -1.11 -11.55
C GLN A 118 1.03 -0.06 -10.99
N GLU A 119 0.84 1.21 -11.35
CA GLU A 119 1.65 2.33 -10.87
C GLU A 119 1.56 2.47 -9.35
N ALA A 120 0.38 2.27 -8.76
CA ALA A 120 0.20 2.32 -7.31
C ALA A 120 0.96 1.19 -6.62
N ILE A 121 0.89 -0.04 -7.14
CA ILE A 121 1.58 -1.20 -6.58
C ILE A 121 3.09 -1.05 -6.68
N TRP A 122 3.61 -0.58 -7.83
CA TRP A 122 5.04 -0.31 -7.99
C TRP A 122 5.51 0.87 -7.13
N ALA A 123 4.72 1.93 -6.99
CA ALA A 123 5.04 3.03 -6.09
C ALA A 123 5.16 2.55 -4.63
N ILE A 124 4.23 1.69 -4.17
CA ILE A 124 4.32 1.04 -2.86
C ILE A 124 5.60 0.22 -2.74
N ARG A 125 5.97 -0.53 -3.80
CA ARG A 125 7.22 -1.29 -3.81
C ARG A 125 8.44 -0.39 -3.68
N THR A 126 8.51 0.71 -4.42
CA THR A 126 9.61 1.68 -4.33
C THR A 126 9.71 2.30 -2.94
N TYR A 127 8.58 2.60 -2.31
CA TYR A 127 8.58 3.08 -0.93
C TYR A 127 9.13 2.05 0.06
N ILE A 128 8.80 0.76 -0.13
CA ILE A 128 9.36 -0.35 0.67
C ILE A 128 10.87 -0.47 0.45
N ASP A 129 11.33 -0.50 -0.81
CA ASP A 129 12.75 -0.59 -1.19
C ASP A 129 13.56 0.58 -0.55
N ALA A 130 12.94 1.76 -0.40
CA ALA A 130 13.58 2.93 0.22
C ALA A 130 13.68 2.88 1.76
N GLN A 131 13.07 1.91 2.44
CA GLN A 131 13.16 1.80 3.90
C GLN A 131 14.40 1.02 4.33
N SER A 132 15.10 1.52 5.34
CA SER A 132 16.18 0.78 5.98
C SER A 132 15.63 -0.37 6.84
N GLU A 133 16.29 -1.53 6.83
CA GLU A 133 16.06 -2.63 7.79
C GLU A 133 16.16 -2.21 9.27
#